data_AF-A0A9X1MS91-F1
#
_entry.id   AF-A0A9X1MS91-F1
#
_cell.length_a   1.000
_cell.length_b   1.000
_cell.length_c   1.000
_cell.angle_alpha   90.00
_cell.angle_beta   90.00
_cell.angle_gamma   90.00
#
_symmetry.space_group_name_H-M   'P 1'
#
loop_
_entity.id
_entity.type
_entity.pdbx_description
1 polymer ?
#
loop_
_entity_poly.entity_id
_entity_poly.type
_entity_poly.pdbx_seq_one_letter_code
_entity_poly.pdbx_strand_id
1 'polypeptide(L)'
;MELSAFNRQADETSRTVELFKHVAETEPEAAHLLYNLAEPYLIQNECYSVCAPFLETSQRLAMAADIYRFESELEDAERDSFSPIPKLARFQYVSEAATLVALLVRNDRLADAKAACDIALETIDDARFRKALDKAMKGKFPASRPE
;
A
#
# COMPACT_ATOMS: atom_id res chain seq x y z
N MET A 1 29.32 -4.03 13.47
CA MET A 1 28.49 -5.25 13.30
C MET A 1 27.24 -4.98 12.45
N GLU A 2 27.26 -3.96 11.56
CA GLU A 2 26.06 -3.52 10.81
C GLU A 2 26.02 -3.98 9.36
N LEU A 3 27.17 -4.08 8.68
CA LEU A 3 27.25 -4.52 7.27
C LEU A 3 26.70 -5.94 7.05
N SER A 4 26.88 -6.84 8.01
CA SER A 4 26.39 -8.23 7.90
C SER A 4 24.90 -8.40 8.20
N ALA A 5 24.29 -7.44 8.91
CA ALA A 5 22.83 -7.37 9.07
C ALA A 5 22.20 -6.74 7.83
N PHE A 6 22.79 -5.66 7.32
CA PHE A 6 22.38 -5.01 6.07
C PHE A 6 22.44 -5.96 4.87
N ASN A 7 23.56 -6.68 4.70
CA ASN A 7 23.71 -7.65 3.63
C ASN A 7 22.70 -8.81 3.73
N ARG A 8 22.35 -9.25 4.95
CA ARG A 8 21.33 -10.28 5.15
C ARG A 8 19.94 -9.79 4.78
N GLN A 9 19.57 -8.59 5.23
CA GLN A 9 18.28 -7.99 4.89
C GLN A 9 18.16 -7.75 3.38
N ALA A 10 19.23 -7.29 2.73
CA ALA A 10 19.26 -7.11 1.28
C ALA A 10 19.10 -8.44 0.53
N ASP A 11 19.76 -9.51 1.00
CA ASP A 11 19.68 -10.86 0.42
C ASP A 11 18.31 -11.52 0.66
N GLU A 12 17.67 -11.27 1.80
CA GLU A 12 16.30 -11.73 2.08
C GLU A 12 15.28 -11.01 1.19
N THR A 13 15.44 -9.69 1.02
CA THR A 13 14.55 -8.87 0.18
C THR A 13 14.65 -9.28 -1.29
N SER A 14 15.85 -9.56 -1.81
CA SER A 14 16.02 -10.03 -3.19
C SER A 14 15.41 -11.43 -3.41
N ARG A 15 15.62 -12.37 -2.47
CA ARG A 15 15.02 -13.71 -2.55
C ARG A 15 13.50 -13.70 -2.54
N THR A 16 12.89 -12.84 -1.72
CA THR A 16 11.41 -12.70 -1.73
C THR A 16 10.90 -12.19 -3.08
N VAL A 17 11.59 -11.23 -3.70
CA VAL A 17 11.22 -10.73 -5.03
C VAL A 17 11.37 -11.81 -6.11
N GLU A 18 12.48 -12.55 -6.10
CA GLU A 18 12.71 -13.64 -7.06
C GLU A 18 11.70 -14.78 -6.90
N LEU A 19 11.43 -15.19 -5.66
CA LEU A 19 10.42 -16.21 -5.37
C LEU A 19 9.03 -15.76 -5.85
N PHE A 20 8.64 -14.51 -5.55
CA PHE A 20 7.35 -13.99 -6.00
C PHE A 20 7.23 -13.96 -7.52
N LYS A 21 8.27 -13.50 -8.24
CA LYS A 21 8.30 -13.51 -9.71
C LYS A 21 8.12 -14.92 -10.26
N HIS A 22 8.82 -15.90 -9.68
CA HIS A 22 8.67 -17.29 -10.08
C HIS A 22 7.23 -17.80 -9.88
N VAL A 23 6.66 -17.56 -8.69
CA VAL A 23 5.26 -17.94 -8.39
C VAL A 23 4.28 -17.22 -9.31
N ALA A 24 4.49 -15.95 -9.64
CA ALA A 24 3.64 -15.21 -10.56
C ALA A 24 3.65 -15.79 -11.99
N GLU A 25 4.75 -16.40 -12.41
CA GLU A 25 4.88 -17.06 -13.70
C GLU A 25 4.29 -18.47 -13.71
N THR A 26 4.48 -19.25 -12.63
CA THR A 26 4.12 -20.68 -12.59
C THR A 26 2.74 -20.94 -11.98
N GLU A 27 2.32 -20.12 -11.03
CA GLU A 27 1.12 -20.31 -10.21
C GLU A 27 0.37 -18.97 -9.99
N PRO A 28 -0.27 -18.40 -11.03
CA PRO A 28 -0.86 -17.07 -10.94
C PRO A 28 -1.88 -16.89 -9.81
N GLU A 29 -2.69 -17.92 -9.52
CA GLU A 29 -3.66 -17.89 -8.42
C GLU A 29 -2.97 -17.77 -7.05
N ALA A 30 -1.87 -18.50 -6.82
CA ALA A 30 -1.08 -18.38 -5.60
C ALA A 30 -0.42 -17.00 -5.51
N ALA A 31 0.02 -16.44 -6.63
CA ALA A 31 0.60 -15.09 -6.67
C ALA A 31 -0.41 -14.02 -6.24
N HIS A 32 -1.68 -14.12 -6.64
CA HIS A 32 -2.73 -13.21 -6.17
C HIS A 32 -2.90 -13.24 -4.64
N LEU A 33 -2.84 -14.44 -4.04
CA LEU A 33 -2.95 -14.58 -2.58
C LEU A 33 -1.72 -14.03 -1.84
N LEU A 34 -0.54 -14.13 -2.45
CA LEU A 34 0.73 -13.72 -1.84
C LEU A 34 1.10 -12.26 -2.13
N TYR A 35 0.43 -11.61 -3.09
CA TYR A 35 0.80 -10.29 -3.58
C TYR A 35 0.88 -9.24 -2.45
N ASN A 36 -0.10 -9.22 -1.54
CA ASN A 36 -0.10 -8.26 -0.43
C ASN A 36 1.12 -8.39 0.49
N LEU A 37 1.70 -9.60 0.60
CA LEU A 37 2.92 -9.82 1.37
C LEU A 37 4.18 -9.42 0.58
N ALA A 38 4.17 -9.61 -0.74
CA ALA A 38 5.30 -9.32 -1.62
C ALA A 38 5.39 -7.84 -2.04
N GLU A 39 4.27 -7.12 -2.08
CA GLU A 39 4.18 -5.74 -2.59
C GLU A 39 5.21 -4.78 -1.96
N PRO A 40 5.42 -4.74 -0.62
CA PRO A 40 6.41 -3.84 -0.04
C PRO A 40 7.83 -4.12 -0.56
N TYR A 41 8.18 -5.40 -0.73
CA TYR A 41 9.48 -5.83 -1.24
C TYR A 41 9.63 -5.50 -2.73
N LEU A 42 8.56 -5.65 -3.51
CA LEU A 42 8.53 -5.25 -4.92
C LEU A 42 8.71 -3.74 -5.08
N ILE A 43 8.03 -2.93 -4.25
CA ILE A 43 8.18 -1.47 -4.23
C ILE A 43 9.61 -1.07 -3.86
N GLN A 44 10.17 -1.68 -2.81
CA GLN A 44 11.52 -1.38 -2.34
C GLN A 44 12.60 -1.70 -3.38
N ASN A 45 12.39 -2.73 -4.20
CA ASN A 45 13.29 -3.11 -5.31
C ASN A 45 12.89 -2.51 -6.67
N GLU A 46 12.01 -1.50 -6.66
CA GLU A 46 11.54 -0.81 -7.87
C GLU A 46 10.94 -1.73 -8.95
N CYS A 47 10.45 -2.92 -8.57
CA CYS A 47 9.88 -3.94 -9.45
C CYS A 47 8.40 -3.65 -9.77
N TYR A 48 8.07 -2.41 -10.12
CA TYR A 48 6.67 -1.96 -10.25
C TYR A 48 5.89 -2.69 -11.35
N SER A 49 6.56 -3.09 -12.44
CA SER A 49 5.94 -3.83 -13.54
C SER A 49 5.37 -5.18 -13.12
N VAL A 50 5.99 -5.81 -12.11
CA VAL A 50 5.52 -7.08 -11.52
C VAL A 50 4.22 -6.86 -10.75
N CYS A 51 4.00 -5.66 -10.21
CA CYS A 51 2.76 -5.31 -9.50
C CYS A 51 1.56 -5.14 -10.43
N ALA A 52 1.78 -4.77 -11.70
CA ALA A 52 0.72 -4.32 -12.61
C ALA A 52 -0.50 -5.26 -12.72
N PRO A 53 -0.33 -6.60 -12.82
CA PRO A 53 -1.45 -7.54 -12.91
C PRO A 53 -2.33 -7.58 -11.65
N PHE A 54 -1.81 -7.14 -10.51
CA PHE A 54 -2.45 -7.25 -9.20
C PHE A 54 -3.10 -5.94 -8.72
N LEU A 55 -3.05 -4.86 -9.53
CA LEU A 55 -3.59 -3.54 -9.17
C LEU A 55 -5.11 -3.45 -9.41
N GLU A 56 -5.88 -4.23 -8.66
CA GLU A 56 -7.36 -4.25 -8.68
C GLU A 56 -7.94 -3.01 -7.97
N THR A 57 -7.95 -1.89 -8.69
CA THR A 57 -8.17 -0.55 -8.12
C THR A 57 -9.45 -0.42 -7.30
N SER A 58 -10.61 -0.77 -7.88
CA SER A 58 -11.91 -0.59 -7.21
C SER A 58 -12.06 -1.48 -5.98
N GLN A 59 -11.66 -2.76 -6.09
CA GLN A 59 -11.77 -3.72 -4.99
C GLN A 59 -10.87 -3.33 -3.83
N ARG A 60 -9.61 -2.95 -4.12
CA ARG A 60 -8.63 -2.58 -3.10
C ARG A 60 -9.03 -1.30 -2.36
N LEU A 61 -9.52 -0.28 -3.07
CA LEU A 61 -10.00 0.95 -2.43
C LEU A 61 -11.28 0.72 -1.62
N ALA A 62 -12.22 -0.10 -2.11
CA ALA A 62 -13.42 -0.46 -1.36
C ALA A 62 -13.07 -1.16 -0.04
N MET A 63 -12.18 -2.16 -0.10
CA MET A 63 -11.71 -2.88 1.09
C MET A 63 -10.96 -1.97 2.06
N ALA A 64 -10.09 -1.09 1.56
CA ALA A 64 -9.39 -0.12 2.41
C ALA A 64 -10.37 0.86 3.09
N ALA A 65 -11.42 1.29 2.39
CA ALA A 65 -12.45 2.15 2.96
C ALA A 65 -13.31 1.44 4.01
N ASP A 66 -13.63 0.15 3.82
CA ASP A 66 -14.32 -0.67 4.81
C ASP A 66 -13.48 -0.84 6.08
N ILE A 67 -12.20 -1.18 5.94
CA ILE A 67 -11.27 -1.30 7.06
C ILE A 67 -11.16 0.04 7.81
N TYR A 68 -11.00 1.14 7.07
CA TYR A 68 -10.92 2.47 7.67
C TYR A 68 -12.15 2.82 8.51
N ARG A 69 -13.36 2.59 7.99
CA ARG A 69 -14.60 2.87 8.72
C ARG A 69 -14.68 2.05 10.00
N PHE A 70 -14.41 0.75 9.89
CA PHE A 70 -14.44 -0.17 11.04
C PHE A 70 -13.41 0.20 12.12
N GLU A 71 -12.15 0.41 11.73
CA GLU A 71 -11.08 0.75 12.66
C GLU A 71 -11.30 2.14 13.28
N SER A 72 -11.78 3.13 12.51
CA SER A 72 -12.06 4.47 13.03
C SER A 72 -13.21 4.47 14.05
N GLU A 73 -14.25 3.66 13.84
CA GLU A 73 -15.33 3.48 14.80
C GLU A 73 -14.82 2.86 16.11
N LEU A 74 -13.96 1.84 16.01
CA LEU A 74 -13.36 1.17 17.15
C LEU A 74 -12.42 2.12 17.93
N GLU A 75 -11.59 2.89 17.24
CA GLU A 75 -10.71 3.90 17.83
C GLU A 75 -11.49 4.99 18.60
N ASP A 76 -12.64 5.40 18.07
CA ASP A 76 -13.47 6.41 18.72
C ASP A 76 -14.28 5.85 19.88
N ALA A 77 -14.74 4.60 19.81
CA ALA A 77 -15.43 3.92 20.91
C ALA A 77 -14.52 3.69 22.13
N GLU A 78 -13.24 3.40 21.90
CA GLU A 78 -12.25 3.12 22.95
C GLU A 78 -11.47 4.38 23.38
N ARG A 79 -11.88 5.57 22.93
CA ARG A 79 -11.15 6.82 23.17
C ARG A 79 -10.90 7.12 24.66
N ASP A 80 -11.88 6.83 25.51
CA ASP A 80 -11.84 7.12 26.94
C ASP A 80 -11.59 5.85 27.78
N SER A 81 -11.18 4.74 27.14
CA SER A 81 -10.91 3.49 27.85
C SER A 81 -9.59 3.57 28.62
N PHE A 82 -9.38 2.64 29.56
CA PHE A 82 -8.16 2.57 30.35
C PHE A 82 -6.90 2.33 29.48
N SER A 83 -7.09 1.79 28.27
CA SER A 83 -6.03 1.52 27.30
C SER A 83 -6.54 1.89 25.89
N PRO A 84 -6.55 3.20 25.54
CA PRO A 84 -7.14 3.66 24.29
C PRO A 84 -6.38 3.12 23.09
N ILE A 85 -7.12 2.78 22.04
CA ILE A 85 -6.56 2.27 20.80
C ILE A 85 -5.83 3.41 20.07
N PRO A 86 -4.61 3.18 19.54
CA PRO A 86 -3.90 4.19 18.75
C PRO A 86 -4.68 4.59 17.49
N LYS A 87 -4.70 5.89 17.15
CA LYS A 87 -5.35 6.40 15.94
C LYS A 87 -4.54 6.10 14.66
N LEU A 88 -4.71 4.90 14.11
CA LEU A 88 -3.97 4.39 12.95
C LEU A 88 -4.84 4.21 11.71
N ALA A 89 -6.16 4.06 11.83
CA ALA A 89 -7.08 3.79 10.74
C ALA A 89 -6.88 4.78 9.59
N ARG A 90 -6.83 6.08 9.93
CA ARG A 90 -6.62 7.16 8.95
C ARG A 90 -5.25 7.04 8.28
N PHE A 91 -4.21 6.70 9.03
CA PHE A 91 -2.86 6.56 8.48
C PHE A 91 -2.77 5.37 7.52
N GLN A 92 -3.37 4.23 7.89
CA GLN A 92 -3.44 3.02 7.05
C GLN A 92 -4.17 3.33 5.75
N TYR A 93 -5.38 3.91 5.81
CA TYR A 93 -6.15 4.27 4.62
C TYR A 93 -5.37 5.18 3.67
N VAL A 94 -4.80 6.26 4.20
CA VAL A 94 -4.03 7.22 3.40
C VAL A 94 -2.81 6.57 2.75
N SER A 95 -2.11 5.70 3.49
CA SER A 95 -0.93 5.01 2.97
C SER A 95 -1.30 4.01 1.89
N GLU A 96 -2.38 3.27 2.07
CA GLU A 96 -2.87 2.27 1.13
C GLU A 96 -3.32 2.92 -0.20
N ALA A 97 -4.19 3.93 -0.11
CA ALA A 97 -4.67 4.65 -1.29
C ALA A 97 -3.54 5.37 -2.03
N ALA A 98 -2.61 6.02 -1.31
CA ALA A 98 -1.47 6.69 -1.93
C ALA A 98 -0.50 5.69 -2.58
N THR A 99 -0.30 4.51 -1.98
CA THR A 99 0.55 3.45 -2.55
C THR A 99 -0.03 2.92 -3.86
N LEU A 100 -1.33 2.61 -3.87
CA LEU A 100 -2.02 2.16 -5.08
C LEU A 100 -1.93 3.21 -6.21
N VAL A 101 -2.19 4.48 -5.91
CA VAL A 101 -2.06 5.56 -6.90
C VAL A 101 -0.63 5.68 -7.42
N ALA A 102 0.38 5.61 -6.55
CA ALA A 102 1.77 5.65 -6.96
C ALA A 102 2.14 4.46 -7.86
N LEU A 103 1.68 3.25 -7.53
CA LEU A 103 1.89 2.05 -8.37
C LEU A 103 1.24 2.19 -9.75
N LEU A 104 0.01 2.71 -9.82
CA LEU A 104 -0.68 2.95 -11.09
C LEU A 104 0.11 3.94 -11.96
N VAL A 105 0.62 5.04 -11.38
CA VAL A 105 1.46 6.01 -12.09
C VAL A 105 2.77 5.40 -12.57
N ARG A 106 3.44 4.60 -11.72
CA ARG A 106 4.72 3.94 -12.07
C ARG A 106 4.58 2.84 -13.11
N ASN A 107 3.33 2.43 -13.41
CA ASN A 107 2.98 1.48 -14.45
C ASN A 107 2.27 2.14 -15.65
N ASP A 108 2.41 3.46 -15.82
CA ASP A 108 1.81 4.24 -16.91
C ASP A 108 0.26 4.18 -17.00
N ARG A 109 -0.41 3.75 -15.92
CA ARG A 109 -1.88 3.66 -15.81
C ARG A 109 -2.48 4.97 -15.28
N LEU A 110 -2.17 6.11 -15.93
CA LEU A 110 -2.57 7.44 -15.46
C LEU A 110 -4.09 7.68 -15.39
N ALA A 111 -4.86 7.07 -16.30
CA ALA A 111 -6.32 7.16 -16.27
C ALA A 111 -6.88 6.48 -15.01
N ASP A 112 -6.40 5.27 -14.71
CA ASP A 112 -6.78 4.51 -13.52
C ASP A 112 -6.32 5.20 -12.24
N ALA A 113 -5.12 5.81 -12.25
CA ALA A 113 -4.62 6.58 -11.10
C ALA A 113 -5.53 7.77 -10.76
N LYS A 114 -6.06 8.47 -11.76
CA LYS A 114 -7.03 9.56 -11.55
C LYS A 114 -8.34 9.04 -11.00
N ALA A 115 -8.89 7.98 -11.59
CA ALA A 115 -10.10 7.35 -11.08
C ALA A 115 -9.92 6.85 -9.64
N ALA A 116 -8.75 6.31 -9.31
CA ALA A 116 -8.39 5.90 -7.95
C ALA A 116 -8.37 7.08 -6.97
N CYS A 117 -7.83 8.24 -7.38
CA CYS A 117 -7.90 9.47 -6.58
C CYS A 117 -9.34 9.89 -6.33
N ASP A 118 -10.18 9.90 -7.35
CA ASP A 118 -11.58 10.31 -7.24
C ASP A 118 -12.34 9.38 -6.27
N ILE A 119 -12.21 8.06 -6.44
CA ILE A 119 -12.80 7.06 -5.53
C ILE A 119 -12.28 7.22 -4.10
N ALA A 120 -10.97 7.42 -3.92
CA ALA A 120 -10.41 7.53 -2.59
C ALA A 120 -10.89 8.79 -1.84
N LEU A 121 -11.09 9.89 -2.57
CA LEU A 121 -11.61 11.14 -2.02
C LEU A 121 -13.08 11.03 -1.57
N GLU A 122 -13.84 10.04 -2.07
CA GLU A 122 -15.20 9.76 -1.54
C GLU A 122 -15.16 9.27 -0.08
N THR A 123 -14.06 8.68 0.37
CA THR A 123 -13.92 8.17 1.74
C THR A 123 -13.40 9.23 2.71
N ILE A 124 -12.35 9.95 2.33
CA ILE A 124 -11.76 11.04 3.10
C ILE A 124 -11.46 12.17 2.12
N ASP A 125 -11.97 13.38 2.39
CA ASP A 125 -11.65 14.55 1.58
C ASP A 125 -11.12 15.69 2.47
N ASP A 126 -9.82 15.65 2.74
CA ASP A 126 -9.12 16.72 3.45
C ASP A 126 -7.83 17.15 2.77
N ALA A 127 -7.35 18.35 3.13
CA ALA A 127 -6.16 18.94 2.52
C ALA A 127 -4.88 18.09 2.71
N ARG A 128 -4.78 17.34 3.81
CA ARG A 128 -3.61 16.49 4.09
C ARG A 128 -3.62 15.26 3.18
N PHE A 129 -4.77 14.66 2.96
CA PHE A 129 -4.91 13.52 2.08
C PHE A 129 -4.76 13.91 0.61
N ARG A 130 -5.39 15.01 0.16
CA ARG A 130 -5.16 15.58 -1.19
C ARG A 130 -3.66 15.78 -1.48
N LYS A 131 -2.91 16.31 -0.52
CA LYS A 131 -1.44 16.47 -0.63
C LYS A 131 -0.69 15.14 -0.73
N ALA A 132 -1.20 14.07 -0.10
CA ALA A 132 -0.62 12.74 -0.24
C ALA A 132 -0.89 12.16 -1.64
N LEU A 133 -2.13 12.30 -2.14
CA LEU A 133 -2.49 11.92 -3.50
C LEU A 133 -1.71 12.71 -4.56
N ASP A 134 -1.48 14.02 -4.35
CA ASP A 134 -0.64 14.83 -5.24
C ASP A 134 0.81 14.33 -5.34
N LYS A 135 1.34 13.75 -4.25
CA LYS A 135 2.67 13.13 -4.26
C LYS A 135 2.63 11.78 -4.96
N ALA A 136 1.61 10.97 -4.69
CA ALA A 136 1.40 9.69 -5.34
C ALA A 136 1.22 9.84 -6.86
N MET A 137 0.50 10.88 -7.31
CA MET A 137 0.35 11.27 -8.72
C MET A 137 1.67 11.66 -9.40
N LYS A 138 2.74 11.87 -8.63
CA LYS A 138 4.11 12.08 -9.11
C LYS A 138 4.97 10.81 -8.98
N GLY A 139 4.35 9.66 -8.75
CA GLY A 139 4.99 8.36 -8.53
C GLY A 139 5.72 8.24 -7.19
N LYS A 140 5.41 9.09 -6.20
CA LYS A 140 6.06 9.07 -4.89
C LYS A 140 5.23 8.28 -3.88
N PHE A 141 5.85 7.26 -3.30
CA PHE A 141 5.26 6.45 -2.25
C PHE A 141 5.15 7.22 -0.92
N PRO A 142 4.16 6.91 -0.07
CA PRO A 142 4.10 7.44 1.29
C PRO A 142 5.34 6.99 2.08
N ALA A 143 5.72 7.78 3.09
CA ALA A 143 6.75 7.33 4.02
C ALA A 143 6.27 6.08 4.75
N SER A 144 7.16 5.12 4.98
CA SER A 144 6.93 4.06 5.95
C SER A 144 6.59 4.69 7.31
N ARG A 145 5.81 3.96 8.12
CA ARG A 145 5.41 4.41 9.46
C ARG A 145 6.65 4.92 10.23
N PRO A 146 6.60 6.11 10.84
CA PRO A 146 7.65 6.49 11.77
C PRO A 146 7.63 5.51 12.95
N GLU A 147 8.79 4.95 13.27
CA GLU A 147 9.00 4.10 14.47
C GLU A 147 8.60 4.82 15.76
#